data_AF-A0A6P6NAR8-F1
#
_entry.id   AF-A0A6P6NAR8-F1
#
_cell.length_a   1.000
_cell.length_b   1.000
_cell.length_c   1.000
_cell.angle_alpha   90.00
_cell.angle_beta   90.00
_cell.angle_gamma   90.00
#
_symmetry.space_group_name_H-M   'P 1'
#
loop_
_entity.id
_entity.type
_entity.pdbx_description
1 polymer ?
#
loop_
_entity_poly.entity_id
_entity_poly.type
_entity_poly.pdbx_seq_one_letter_code
_entity_poly.pdbx_strand_id
1 'polypeptide(L)'
;MTPDVENAVISPILPFLFLGNERDAQDLDLLLRLNIGFVVNVTTHLPLYHLDTGLVHYKRLPATDNSKQNLRQYFEEVFEFIEEAHQYGRGVLVHCQAGVSRGLL
;
A
#
# COMPACT_ATOMS: atom_id res chain seq x y z
N MET A 1 5.12 7.49 25.38
CA MET A 1 4.43 8.32 24.38
C MET A 1 5.46 8.70 23.33
N THR A 2 5.54 7.94 22.23
CA THR A 2 6.44 8.26 21.10
C THR A 2 5.56 8.82 19.98
N PRO A 3 5.52 10.15 19.79
CA PRO A 3 4.52 10.84 18.98
C PRO A 3 4.94 11.02 17.51
N ASP A 4 5.73 10.11 16.95
CA ASP A 4 6.33 10.30 15.61
C ASP A 4 5.93 9.23 14.58
N VAL A 5 5.22 8.18 15.01
CA VAL A 5 4.83 7.06 14.13
C VAL A 5 3.47 7.30 13.45
N GLU A 6 2.61 8.16 14.02
CA GLU A 6 1.25 8.43 13.52
C GLU A 6 1.16 9.49 12.41
N ASN A 7 2.25 10.20 12.12
CA ASN A 7 2.31 11.25 11.09
C ASN A 7 3.31 10.92 9.95
N ALA A 8 3.65 9.64 9.77
CA ALA A 8 4.50 9.23 8.66
C ALA A 8 3.79 9.56 7.32
N VAL A 9 4.36 10.50 6.57
CA VAL A 9 3.82 10.96 5.28
C VAL A 9 4.11 9.92 4.21
N ILE A 10 3.18 9.76 3.25
CA ILE A 10 3.39 8.96 2.05
C ILE A 10 4.76 9.24 1.42
N SER A 11 5.53 8.19 1.23
CA SER A 11 6.93 8.23 0.81
C SER A 11 7.08 7.61 -0.58
N PRO A 12 7.49 8.38 -1.61
CA PRO A 12 7.76 7.82 -2.93
C PRO A 12 9.04 6.98 -2.89
N ILE A 13 8.93 5.70 -3.26
CA ILE A 13 10.06 4.78 -3.39
C ILE A 13 10.55 4.76 -4.85
N LEU A 14 9.61 4.73 -5.79
CA LEU A 14 9.84 4.84 -7.23
C LEU A 14 8.82 5.82 -7.84
N PRO A 15 9.00 6.27 -9.10
CA PRO A 15 8.05 7.18 -9.75
C PRO A 15 6.59 6.72 -9.76
N PHE A 16 6.35 5.41 -9.65
CA PHE A 16 5.04 4.78 -9.64
C PHE A 16 4.80 3.94 -8.37
N LEU A 17 5.71 3.93 -7.39
CA LEU A 17 5.59 3.12 -6.17
C LEU A 17 5.72 4.00 -4.93
N PHE A 18 4.69 3.96 -4.09
CA PHE A 18 4.58 4.76 -2.88
C PHE A 18 4.42 3.85 -1.67
N LEU A 19 4.99 4.26 -0.54
CA LEU A 19 4.82 3.61 0.76
C LEU A 19 4.06 4.55 1.69
N GLY A 20 2.99 4.09 2.32
CA GLY A 20 2.17 4.91 3.20
C GLY A 20 1.57 4.15 4.38
N ASN A 21 0.71 4.83 5.12
CA ASN A 21 -0.02 4.30 6.26
C ASN A 21 -1.52 4.11 5.95
N GLU A 22 -2.31 3.71 6.94
CA GLU A 22 -3.75 3.53 6.78
C GLU A 22 -4.52 4.82 6.41
N ARG A 23 -4.06 5.98 6.88
CA ARG A 23 -4.68 7.29 6.60
C ARG A 23 -4.46 7.68 5.15
N ASP A 24 -3.26 7.44 4.61
CA ASP A 24 -2.96 7.67 3.19
C ASP A 24 -3.86 6.80 2.28
N ALA A 25 -4.14 5.56 2.70
CA ALA A 25 -5.04 4.66 1.98
C ALA A 25 -6.53 5.04 2.08
N GLN A 26 -6.91 5.81 3.10
CA GLN A 26 -8.27 6.37 3.26
C GLN A 26 -8.47 7.64 2.43
N ASP A 27 -7.40 8.38 2.10
CA ASP A 27 -7.49 9.65 1.39
C ASP A 27 -7.57 9.45 -0.13
N LEU A 28 -8.80 9.38 -0.67
CA LEU A 28 -9.03 9.21 -2.11
C LEU A 28 -8.48 10.39 -2.93
N ASP A 29 -8.58 11.61 -2.43
CA ASP A 29 -8.06 12.80 -3.11
C ASP A 29 -6.54 12.72 -3.27
N LEU A 30 -5.83 12.28 -2.23
CA LEU A 30 -4.39 12.02 -2.28
C LEU A 30 -4.04 10.95 -3.31
N LEU A 31 -4.75 9.81 -3.29
CA LEU A 31 -4.53 8.73 -4.25
C LEU A 31 -4.69 9.23 -5.69
N LEU A 32 -5.77 9.94 -5.99
CA LEU A 32 -6.03 10.47 -7.33
C LEU A 32 -5.00 11.53 -7.74
N ARG A 33 -4.58 12.42 -6.83
CA ARG A 33 -3.55 13.44 -7.09
C ARG A 33 -2.19 12.84 -7.43
N LEU A 34 -1.83 11.74 -6.77
CA LEU A 34 -0.61 10.99 -7.04
C LEU A 34 -0.76 9.99 -8.19
N ASN A 35 -1.91 10.00 -8.87
CA ASN A 35 -2.27 9.09 -9.96
C ASN A 35 -2.19 7.60 -9.53
N ILE A 36 -2.45 7.32 -8.25
CA ILE A 36 -2.49 5.98 -7.68
C ILE A 36 -3.83 5.35 -8.02
N GLY A 37 -3.78 4.25 -8.78
CA GLY A 37 -4.93 3.43 -9.12
C GLY A 37 -4.90 2.05 -8.47
N PHE A 38 -3.80 1.71 -7.79
CA PHE A 38 -3.53 0.39 -7.25
C PHE A 38 -3.08 0.51 -5.80
N VAL A 39 -3.67 -0.26 -4.90
CA VAL A 39 -3.37 -0.21 -3.47
C VAL A 39 -3.13 -1.62 -2.93
N VAL A 40 -1.95 -1.83 -2.36
CA VAL A 40 -1.54 -3.04 -1.65
C VAL A 40 -1.69 -2.82 -0.15
N ASN A 41 -2.70 -3.46 0.44
CA ASN A 41 -2.97 -3.45 1.87
C ASN A 41 -2.25 -4.64 2.53
N VAL A 42 -1.20 -4.36 3.31
CA VAL A 42 -0.36 -5.36 3.97
C VAL A 42 -0.88 -5.72 5.37
N THR A 43 -2.19 -5.57 5.60
CA THR A 43 -2.83 -5.89 6.89
C THR A 43 -3.90 -6.96 6.74
N THR A 44 -4.16 -7.67 7.84
CA THR A 44 -5.19 -8.72 7.90
C THR A 44 -6.59 -8.17 8.21
N HIS A 45 -6.68 -7.04 8.91
CA HIS A 45 -7.90 -6.57 9.56
C HIS A 45 -8.42 -5.23 9.05
N LEU A 46 -7.61 -4.41 8.35
CA LEU A 46 -8.08 -3.12 7.85
C LEU A 46 -8.96 -3.30 6.62
N PRO A 47 -10.05 -2.51 6.49
CA PRO A 47 -10.94 -2.55 5.34
C PRO A 47 -10.25 -2.04 4.06
N LEU A 48 -10.89 -2.29 2.92
CA LEU A 48 -10.49 -1.75 1.61
C LEU A 48 -11.36 -0.52 1.35
N TYR A 49 -10.86 0.66 1.70
CA TYR A 49 -11.68 1.87 1.87
C TYR A 49 -12.46 2.32 0.63
N HIS A 50 -11.89 2.22 -0.58
CA HIS A 50 -12.51 2.73 -1.81
C HIS A 50 -12.91 1.62 -2.78
N LEU A 51 -13.10 0.39 -2.29
CA LEU A 51 -13.41 -0.76 -3.15
C LEU A 51 -14.71 -0.54 -3.96
N ASP A 52 -15.72 0.09 -3.36
CA ASP A 52 -17.02 0.34 -3.99
C ASP A 52 -16.98 1.41 -5.08
N THR A 53 -15.92 2.23 -5.13
CA THR A 53 -15.80 3.32 -6.12
C THR A 53 -15.41 2.83 -7.51
N GLY A 54 -14.79 1.65 -7.60
CA GLY A 54 -14.21 1.13 -8.85
C GLY A 54 -13.04 1.96 -9.42
N LEU A 55 -12.59 3.00 -8.71
CA LEU A 55 -11.48 3.87 -9.14
C LEU A 55 -10.12 3.31 -8.76
N VAL A 56 -10.07 2.43 -7.76
CA VAL A 56 -8.85 1.90 -7.17
C VAL A 56 -8.94 0.39 -7.08
N HIS A 57 -7.94 -0.28 -7.61
CA HIS A 57 -7.75 -1.72 -7.49
C HIS A 57 -7.04 -2.03 -6.19
N TYR A 58 -7.53 -3.03 -5.46
CA TYR A 58 -6.98 -3.41 -4.16
C TYR A 58 -6.41 -4.82 -4.19
N LYS A 59 -5.25 -4.97 -3.56
CA LYS A 59 -4.63 -6.26 -3.25
C LYS A 59 -4.41 -6.33 -1.75
N ARG A 60 -4.95 -7.35 -1.07
CA ARG A 60 -4.64 -7.57 0.35
C ARG A 60 -3.58 -8.63 0.50
N LEU A 61 -2.49 -8.29 1.18
CA LEU A 61 -1.49 -9.22 1.67
C LEU A 61 -1.73 -9.42 3.16
N PRO A 62 -2.25 -10.58 3.58
CA PRO A 62 -2.47 -10.86 5.00
C PRO A 62 -1.12 -11.13 5.66
N ALA A 63 -0.37 -10.06 5.93
CA ALA A 63 0.85 -10.08 6.70
C ALA A 63 0.57 -9.62 8.13
N THR A 64 1.12 -10.35 9.09
CA THR A 64 1.19 -9.99 10.50
C THR A 64 2.62 -9.55 10.79
N ASP A 65 2.80 -8.60 11.71
CA ASP A 65 4.09 -8.02 12.13
C ASP A 65 5.05 -9.04 12.78
N ASN A 66 4.69 -10.33 12.74
CA ASN A 66 5.57 -11.40 13.13
C ASN A 66 6.58 -11.60 12.00
N SER A 67 7.86 -11.30 12.26
CA SER A 67 9.00 -11.32 11.33
C SER A 67 9.29 -12.68 10.64
N LYS A 68 8.38 -13.65 10.78
CA LYS A 68 8.41 -15.00 10.22
C LYS A 68 7.35 -15.24 9.14
N GLN A 69 6.45 -14.29 8.86
CA GLN A 69 5.54 -14.47 7.73
C GLN A 69 6.29 -14.31 6.42
N ASN A 70 6.14 -15.31 5.57
CA ASN A 70 6.89 -15.47 4.34
C ASN A 70 6.31 -14.53 3.28
N LEU A 71 6.61 -13.23 3.36
CA LEU A 71 6.24 -12.24 2.34
C LEU A 71 6.73 -12.64 0.94
N ARG A 72 7.74 -13.51 0.88
CA ARG A 72 8.26 -14.08 -0.36
C ARG A 72 7.21 -14.78 -1.21
N GLN A 73 6.22 -15.43 -0.60
CA GLN A 73 5.16 -16.10 -1.36
C GLN A 73 4.25 -15.10 -2.10
N TYR A 74 4.21 -13.85 -1.63
CA TYR A 74 3.42 -12.78 -2.22
C TYR A 74 4.24 -11.91 -3.17
N PHE A 75 5.57 -12.07 -3.25
CA PHE A 75 6.38 -11.21 -4.12
C PHE A 75 5.97 -11.33 -5.57
N GLU A 76 5.73 -12.55 -6.06
CA GLU A 76 5.28 -12.77 -7.44
C GLU A 76 3.94 -12.08 -7.68
N GLU A 77 2.98 -12.29 -6.79
CA GLU A 77 1.64 -11.72 -6.88
C GLU A 77 1.62 -10.17 -6.77
N VAL A 78 2.47 -9.60 -5.93
CA VAL A 78 2.65 -8.14 -5.80
C VAL A 78 3.37 -7.58 -7.01
N PHE A 79 4.35 -8.31 -7.55
CA PHE A 79 5.08 -7.91 -8.73
C PHE A 79 4.14 -7.86 -9.94
N GLU A 80 3.31 -8.88 -10.15
CA GLU A 80 2.26 -8.87 -11.17
C GLU A 80 1.30 -7.68 -11.01
N PHE A 81 0.90 -7.38 -9.77
CA PHE A 81 0.02 -6.24 -9.48
C PHE A 81 0.69 -4.88 -9.77
N ILE A 82 2.00 -4.77 -9.51
CA ILE A 82 2.78 -3.57 -9.83
C ILE A 82 2.96 -3.42 -11.34
N GLU A 83 3.26 -4.51 -12.05
CA GLU A 83 3.37 -4.54 -13.51
C GLU A 83 2.04 -4.16 -14.16
N GLU A 84 0.91 -4.67 -13.65
CA GLU A 84 -0.43 -4.30 -14.11
C GLU A 84 -0.65 -2.78 -13.96
N ALA A 85 -0.37 -2.23 -12.78
CA ALA A 85 -0.47 -0.79 -12.54
C ALA A 85 0.39 0.02 -13.50
N HIS A 86 1.62 -0.44 -13.76
CA HIS A 86 2.54 0.19 -14.69
C HIS A 86 1.99 0.18 -16.13
N GLN A 87 1.40 -0.93 -16.59
CA GLN A 87 0.76 -1.02 -17.90
C GLN A 87 -0.42 -0.06 -18.07
N TYR A 88 -1.19 0.18 -17.00
CA TYR A 88 -2.25 1.19 -16.99
C TYR A 88 -1.75 2.62 -16.78
N GLY A 89 -0.44 2.83 -16.60
CA GLY A 89 0.15 4.15 -16.33
C GLY A 89 -0.32 4.72 -14.98
N ARG A 90 -0.59 3.86 -14.00
CA ARG A 90 -1.06 4.22 -12.65
C ARG A 90 0.01 3.89 -11.61
N GLY A 91 0.00 4.66 -10.52
CA GLY A 91 0.82 4.42 -9.35
C GLY A 91 0.25 3.33 -8.45
N VAL A 92 1.13 2.74 -7.63
CA VAL A 92 0.84 1.73 -6.62
C VAL A 92 1.18 2.29 -5.24
N LEU A 93 0.23 2.23 -4.32
CA LEU A 93 0.46 2.48 -2.89
C LEU A 93 0.58 1.17 -2.14
N VAL A 94 1.70 0.94 -1.47
CA VAL A 94 1.86 -0.13 -0.48
C VAL A 94 1.69 0.48 0.90
N HIS A 95 0.72 0.01 1.68
CA HIS A 95 0.49 0.52 3.02
C HIS A 95 0.35 -0.60 4.05
N CYS A 96 0.76 -0.29 5.27
CA CYS A 96 0.42 -1.06 6.47
C CYS A 96 -0.30 -0.14 7.46
N GLN A 97 -0.51 -0.58 8.71
CA GLN A 97 -1.21 0.22 9.71
C GLN A 97 -0.44 1.52 10.05
N ALA A 98 0.86 1.42 10.36
CA ALA A 98 1.68 2.55 10.79
C ALA A 98 2.53 3.18 9.69
N GLY A 99 2.56 2.62 8.48
CA GLY A 99 3.52 3.01 7.43
C GLY A 99 4.99 2.71 7.76
N VAL A 100 5.24 1.92 8.82
CA VAL A 100 6.58 1.53 9.27
C VAL A 100 6.73 0.02 9.16
N SER A 101 6.87 -0.50 7.94
CA SER A 101 7.47 -1.81 7.74
C SER A 101 8.83 -1.63 7.07
N ARG A 102 9.82 -1.24 7.89
CA ARG A 102 11.26 -1.26 7.52
C ARG A 102 11.79 -2.66 7.16
N GLY A 103 10.95 -3.69 7.15
CA GLY A 103 11.27 -5.05 6.70
C GLY A 103 10.83 -5.37 5.27
N LEU A 104 10.24 -4.41 4.53
CA LEU A 104 9.82 -4.58 3.13
C LEU A 104 10.78 -3.93 2.12
N LEU A 105 11.82 -3.23 2.60
CA LEU A 105 12.95 -2.69 1.82
C LEU A 105 14.20 -3.53 2.06
#